data_AF-A0A1C5WQ98-F1
#
_entry.id   AF-A0A1C5WQ98-F1
#
_cell.length_a   1.000
_cell.length_b   1.000
_cell.length_c   1.000
_cell.angle_alpha   90.00
_cell.angle_beta   90.00
_cell.angle_gamma   90.00
#
_symmetry.space_group_name_H-M   'P 1'
#
loop_
_entity.id
_entity.type
_entity.pdbx_description
1 polymer ?
#
loop_
_entity_poly.entity_id
_entity_poly.type
_entity_poly.pdbx_seq_one_letter_code
_entity_poly.pdbx_strand_id
1 'polypeptide(L)'
;MAYLMKFKGKYRLKTAIDKITNDFPRDENGMLEQNDIYIDCMGGSQITHYGRSTLMAYIPSLGRGHNILIAIAKELNVSEDRNYEVLYSNLEKEGTIKDIHDTDGEVEFKFDAKNIDLIAKYLKPKTSGAGISPFSTKNLPKAKYEISEDDLREYKVITDTVPKDKLLTLSQITNDFLFKYLQKKKQYRAINIKQDMRKKMLKSKEYIHCIGEWDNYLEYLKKELEKRL
;
A
#
# COMPACT_ATOMS: atom_id res chain seq x y z
N MET A 1 19.64 -1.26 -2.23
CA MET A 1 18.38 -1.85 -1.73
C MET A 1 17.98 -1.06 -0.49
N ALA A 2 16.76 -0.54 -0.42
CA ALA A 2 16.30 0.23 0.74
C ALA A 2 16.46 -0.56 2.06
N TYR A 3 16.92 0.12 3.12
CA TYR A 3 17.23 -0.50 4.40
C TYR A 3 16.06 -1.28 5.01
N LEU A 4 14.83 -0.77 4.87
CA LEU A 4 13.63 -1.40 5.43
C LEU A 4 13.23 -2.71 4.73
N MET A 5 13.79 -3.02 3.56
CA MET A 5 13.47 -4.26 2.85
C MET A 5 13.84 -5.51 3.66
N LYS A 6 14.78 -5.41 4.61
CA LYS A 6 15.11 -6.49 5.55
C LYS A 6 13.95 -6.89 6.47
N PHE A 7 12.94 -6.02 6.63
CA PHE A 7 11.74 -6.30 7.43
C PHE A 7 10.60 -6.88 6.60
N LYS A 8 10.76 -7.05 5.27
CA LYS A 8 9.77 -7.73 4.43
C LYS A 8 9.56 -9.16 4.93
N GLY A 9 8.30 -9.58 5.00
CA GLY A 9 7.89 -10.86 5.58
C GLY A 9 7.62 -10.79 7.09
N LYS A 10 8.23 -9.84 7.82
CA LYS A 10 7.90 -9.55 9.22
C LYS A 10 6.83 -8.47 9.35
N TYR A 11 7.00 -7.35 8.65
CA TYR A 11 6.09 -6.21 8.70
C TYR A 11 5.60 -5.79 7.31
N ARG A 12 4.47 -5.08 7.29
CA ARG A 12 3.85 -4.54 6.09
C ARG A 12 4.61 -3.31 5.61
N LEU A 13 5.33 -3.48 4.51
CA LEU A 13 6.01 -2.38 3.84
C LEU A 13 5.10 -1.69 2.81
N LYS A 14 5.17 -0.37 2.79
CA LYS A 14 4.53 0.52 1.83
C LYS A 14 5.53 1.59 1.39
N THR A 15 5.13 2.39 0.42
CA THR A 15 5.88 3.54 -0.07
C THR A 15 4.91 4.67 -0.36
N ALA A 16 5.42 5.89 -0.55
CA ALA A 16 4.64 7.01 -1.03
C ALA A 16 3.94 6.68 -2.37
N ILE A 17 2.79 7.30 -2.59
CA ILE A 17 1.98 7.16 -3.81
C ILE A 17 1.77 8.56 -4.38
N ASP A 18 2.03 8.72 -5.67
CA ASP A 18 1.67 9.94 -6.37
C ASP A 18 0.15 10.03 -6.48
N LYS A 19 -0.43 11.04 -5.84
CA LYS A 19 -1.88 11.25 -5.77
C LYS A 19 -2.50 11.59 -7.13
N ILE A 20 -1.73 12.11 -8.08
CA ILE A 20 -2.22 12.50 -9.41
C ILE A 20 -2.32 11.26 -10.31
N THR A 21 -1.32 10.38 -10.26
CA THR A 21 -1.24 9.20 -11.14
C THR A 21 -1.73 7.91 -10.48
N ASN A 22 -1.91 7.91 -9.15
CA ASN A 22 -2.14 6.72 -8.33
C ASN A 22 -1.12 5.61 -8.65
N ASP A 23 0.14 6.00 -8.78
CA ASP A 23 1.26 5.12 -9.06
C ASP A 23 2.41 5.41 -8.08
N PHE A 24 3.44 4.59 -8.14
CA PHE A 24 4.63 4.78 -7.32
C PHE A 24 5.52 5.87 -7.92
N PRO A 25 6.07 6.78 -7.09
CA PRO A 25 6.99 7.81 -7.54
C PRO A 25 8.23 7.18 -8.18
N ARG A 26 8.81 7.93 -9.12
CA ARG A 26 10.03 7.56 -9.84
C ARG A 26 11.08 8.63 -9.65
N ASP A 27 12.33 8.20 -9.59
CA ASP A 27 13.48 9.08 -9.58
C ASP A 27 13.71 9.75 -10.95
N GLU A 28 14.71 10.62 -11.03
CA GLU A 28 15.13 11.32 -12.24
C GLU A 28 15.53 10.38 -13.40
N ASN A 29 15.87 9.13 -13.09
CA ASN A 29 16.23 8.09 -14.06
C ASN A 29 15.02 7.23 -14.46
N GLY A 30 13.82 7.53 -13.95
CA GLY A 30 12.59 6.79 -14.21
C GLY A 30 12.48 5.46 -13.45
N MET A 31 13.36 5.20 -12.49
CA MET A 31 13.32 4.02 -11.62
C MET A 31 12.43 4.26 -10.41
N LEU A 32 11.91 3.20 -9.79
CA LEU A 32 11.05 3.34 -8.60
C LEU A 32 11.84 3.97 -7.45
N GLU A 33 11.29 5.02 -6.85
CA GLU A 33 11.87 5.68 -5.68
C GLU A 33 11.86 4.73 -4.48
N GLN A 34 13.04 4.45 -3.93
CA GLN A 34 13.23 3.46 -2.87
C GLN A 34 13.37 4.08 -1.48
N ASN A 35 13.63 5.38 -1.39
CA ASN A 35 13.88 6.08 -0.14
C ASN A 35 12.60 6.27 0.69
N ASP A 36 11.44 6.30 0.03
CA ASP A 36 10.13 6.56 0.67
C ASP A 36 9.44 5.31 1.24
N ILE A 37 10.17 4.19 1.38
CA ILE A 37 9.61 2.98 1.98
C ILE A 37 9.44 3.20 3.48
N TYR A 38 8.30 2.74 4.02
CA TYR A 38 7.99 2.75 5.44
C TYR A 38 7.28 1.47 5.88
N ILE A 39 7.35 1.19 7.18
CA ILE A 39 6.53 0.16 7.84
C ILE A 39 5.18 0.78 8.22
N ASP A 40 4.09 0.21 7.69
CA ASP A 40 2.72 0.65 7.96
C ASP A 40 2.27 0.22 9.37
N CYS A 41 1.95 1.18 10.23
CA CYS A 41 1.58 0.95 11.62
C CYS A 41 0.12 1.33 11.91
N MET A 42 -0.33 1.11 13.15
CA MET A 42 -1.71 1.41 13.56
C MET A 42 -1.97 2.92 13.56
N GLY A 43 -3.20 3.31 13.22
CA GLY A 43 -3.64 4.71 13.23
C GLY A 43 -2.87 5.62 12.28
N GLY A 44 -2.34 5.08 11.19
CA GLY A 44 -1.58 5.85 10.19
C GLY A 44 -0.15 6.19 10.60
N SER A 45 0.31 5.71 11.75
CA SER A 45 1.73 5.83 12.14
C SER A 45 2.64 5.08 11.18
N GLN A 46 3.90 5.50 11.11
CA GLN A 46 4.88 4.95 10.19
C GLN A 46 6.22 4.78 10.89
N ILE A 47 7.01 3.80 10.43
CA ILE A 47 8.45 3.71 10.76
C ILE A 47 9.23 3.81 9.46
N THR A 48 10.07 4.85 9.33
CA THR A 48 10.92 5.13 8.17
C THR A 48 12.40 4.90 8.50
N HIS A 49 13.24 4.81 7.48
CA HIS A 49 14.70 4.79 7.65
C HIS A 49 15.23 6.22 7.67
N TYR A 50 15.94 6.59 8.74
CA TYR A 50 16.56 7.91 8.85
C TYR A 50 18.01 7.90 8.33
N GLY A 51 18.77 6.87 8.68
CA GLY A 51 20.16 6.71 8.25
C GLY A 51 20.93 5.71 9.10
N ARG A 52 21.93 5.03 8.52
CA ARG A 52 22.68 3.94 9.19
C ARG A 52 21.71 2.92 9.82
N SER A 53 21.83 2.66 11.13
CA SER A 53 20.92 1.79 11.88
C SER A 53 19.72 2.54 12.49
N THR A 54 19.61 3.85 12.31
CA THR A 54 18.56 4.68 12.90
C THR A 54 17.27 4.64 12.10
N LEU A 55 16.17 4.40 12.80
CA LEU A 55 14.80 4.49 12.31
C LEU A 55 14.11 5.70 12.92
N MET A 56 13.06 6.18 12.26
CA MET A 56 12.23 7.27 12.75
C MET A 56 10.78 6.79 12.84
N ALA A 57 10.15 7.03 13.97
CA ALA A 57 8.73 6.85 14.17
C ALA A 57 8.02 8.17 13.83
N TYR A 58 6.96 8.08 13.04
CA TYR A 58 6.04 9.18 12.76
C TYR A 58 4.64 8.81 13.28
N ILE A 59 4.04 9.70 14.04
CA ILE A 59 2.72 9.51 14.67
C ILE A 59 1.84 10.71 14.31
N PRO A 60 0.83 10.54 13.45
CA PRO A 60 -0.05 11.63 13.03
C PRO A 60 -1.14 11.91 14.08
N SER A 61 -0.73 12.15 15.33
CA SER A 61 -1.61 12.56 16.44
C SER A 61 -0.77 12.87 17.68
N LEU A 62 -0.87 14.11 18.17
CA LEU A 62 -0.27 14.55 19.44
C LEU A 62 -0.64 13.66 20.62
N GLY A 63 -1.93 13.60 20.96
CA GLY A 63 -2.37 12.86 22.15
C GLY A 63 -1.99 11.38 22.13
N ARG A 64 -2.00 10.74 20.95
CA ARG A 64 -1.54 9.36 20.82
C ARG A 64 -0.02 9.26 20.92
N GLY A 65 0.72 10.18 20.32
CA GLY A 65 2.18 10.24 20.42
C GLY A 65 2.64 10.40 21.87
N HIS A 66 2.08 11.36 22.60
CA HIS A 66 2.34 11.57 24.03
C HIS A 66 2.02 10.33 24.87
N ASN A 67 0.86 9.71 24.66
CA ASN A 67 0.49 8.48 25.37
C ASN A 67 1.46 7.33 25.08
N ILE A 68 1.97 7.22 23.85
CA ILE A 68 2.98 6.22 23.48
C ILE A 68 4.30 6.51 24.19
N LEU A 69 4.77 7.75 24.20
CA LEU A 69 6.02 8.14 24.87
C LEU A 69 5.95 7.91 26.39
N ILE A 70 4.82 8.23 27.04
CA ILE A 70 4.58 7.91 28.46
C ILE A 70 4.65 6.40 28.69
N ALA A 71 3.98 5.61 27.84
CA ALA A 71 3.95 4.17 27.98
C ALA A 71 5.33 3.52 27.75
N ILE A 72 6.17 4.12 26.89
CA ILE A 72 7.57 3.71 26.70
C ILE A 72 8.42 4.11 27.91
N ALA A 73 8.28 5.34 28.41
CA ALA A 73 8.98 5.80 29.61
C ALA A 73 8.73 4.86 30.78
N LYS A 74 7.47 4.46 30.98
CA LYS A 74 7.07 3.45 31.96
C LYS A 74 7.81 2.12 31.81
N GLU A 75 7.85 1.56 30.59
CA GLU A 75 8.52 0.27 30.35
C GLU A 75 10.04 0.36 30.53
N LEU A 76 10.63 1.54 30.29
CA LEU A 76 12.05 1.82 30.49
C LEU A 76 12.40 2.27 31.93
N ASN A 77 11.42 2.32 32.85
CA ASN A 77 11.57 2.87 34.21
C ASN A 77 12.10 4.33 34.23
N VAL A 78 11.69 5.12 33.25
CA VAL A 78 11.94 6.56 33.14
C VAL A 78 10.74 7.32 33.73
N SER A 79 10.98 8.47 34.36
CA SER A 79 9.92 9.28 34.98
C SER A 79 8.82 9.67 33.99
N GLU A 80 7.58 9.24 34.28
CA GLU A 80 6.37 9.49 33.48
C GLU A 80 5.79 10.90 33.72
N ASP A 81 6.61 11.94 33.52
CA ASP A 81 6.16 13.32 33.71
C ASP A 81 5.14 13.72 32.62
N ARG A 82 4.08 14.44 33.01
CA ARG A 82 3.09 15.02 32.07
C ARG A 82 3.52 16.38 31.54
N ASN A 83 4.60 16.94 32.06
CA ASN A 83 5.36 17.97 31.38
C ASN A 83 6.21 17.30 30.28
N TYR A 84 5.80 17.47 29.03
CA TYR A 84 6.41 16.79 27.90
C TYR A 84 7.87 17.19 27.67
N GLU A 85 8.28 18.43 27.97
CA GLU A 85 9.69 18.84 27.88
C GLU A 85 10.57 18.00 28.83
N VAL A 86 10.08 17.74 30.04
CA VAL A 86 10.78 16.92 31.04
C VAL A 86 10.78 15.45 30.62
N LEU A 87 9.64 14.93 30.16
CA LEU A 87 9.52 13.57 29.65
C LEU A 87 10.51 13.32 28.49
N TYR A 88 10.59 14.24 27.54
CA TYR A 88 11.46 14.13 26.37
C TYR A 88 12.92 14.14 26.82
N SER A 89 13.32 15.10 27.66
CA SER A 89 14.69 15.15 28.20
C SER A 89 15.08 13.85 28.91
N ASN A 90 14.17 13.25 29.67
CA ASN A 90 14.45 12.02 30.40
C ASN A 90 14.57 10.80 29.47
N LEU A 91 13.70 10.67 28.46
CA LEU A 91 13.79 9.61 27.45
C LEU A 91 15.06 9.72 26.61
N GLU A 92 15.45 10.93 26.21
CA GLU A 92 16.67 11.16 25.44
C GLU A 92 17.95 10.87 26.23
N LYS A 93 17.95 11.14 27.55
CA LYS A 93 19.04 10.78 28.46
C LYS A 93 19.20 9.27 28.63
N GLU A 94 18.09 8.53 28.66
CA GLU A 94 18.11 7.06 28.69
C GLU A 94 18.66 6.51 27.36
N GLY A 95 18.26 7.10 26.23
CA GLY A 95 18.91 6.93 24.94
C GLY A 95 18.35 5.84 24.03
N THR A 96 17.30 5.13 24.43
CA THR A 96 16.51 4.21 23.58
C THR A 96 15.77 4.97 22.48
N ILE A 97 15.27 6.16 22.82
CA ILE A 97 14.62 7.12 21.93
C ILE A 97 15.40 8.43 21.94
N LYS A 98 15.49 9.10 20.79
CA LYS A 98 16.25 10.35 20.59
C LYS A 98 15.51 11.29 19.65
N ASP A 99 15.91 12.56 19.66
CA ASP A 99 15.44 13.59 18.75
C ASP A 99 13.90 13.64 18.70
N ILE A 100 13.29 13.74 19.89
CA ILE A 100 11.82 13.81 20.00
C ILE A 100 11.38 15.20 19.56
N HIS A 101 10.46 15.25 18.61
CA HIS A 101 9.87 16.49 18.13
C HIS A 101 8.38 16.33 17.95
N ASP A 102 7.61 17.33 18.36
CA ASP A 102 6.18 17.41 18.08
C ASP A 102 5.79 18.76 17.48
N THR A 103 4.69 18.72 16.73
CA THR A 103 4.07 19.89 16.10
C THR A 103 2.71 20.14 16.74
N ASP A 104 1.83 20.92 16.11
CA ASP A 104 0.45 21.07 16.54
C ASP A 104 -0.42 19.82 16.27
N GLY A 105 0.07 18.87 15.48
CA GLY A 105 -0.69 17.67 15.08
C GLY A 105 0.03 16.34 15.25
N GLU A 106 1.36 16.33 15.32
CA GLU A 106 2.16 15.12 15.05
C GLU A 106 3.31 14.97 16.05
N VAL A 107 3.78 13.75 16.22
CA VAL A 107 4.97 13.43 17.04
C VAL A 107 5.91 12.56 16.23
N GLU A 108 7.18 12.92 16.25
CA GLU A 108 8.27 12.17 15.65
C GLU A 108 9.36 11.89 16.68
N PHE A 109 10.01 10.74 16.54
CA PHE A 109 11.22 10.43 17.31
C PHE A 109 12.06 9.39 16.61
N LYS A 110 13.36 9.35 16.93
CA LYS A 110 14.33 8.41 16.37
C LYS A 110 14.68 7.33 17.38
N PHE A 111 15.06 6.16 16.87
CA PHE A 111 15.53 5.04 17.68
C PHE A 111 16.44 4.13 16.84
N ASP A 112 17.31 3.37 17.50
CA ASP A 112 18.14 2.38 16.79
C ASP A 112 17.29 1.17 16.38
N ALA A 113 17.52 0.62 15.19
CA ALA A 113 16.78 -0.53 14.67
C ALA A 113 16.80 -1.76 15.58
N LYS A 114 17.79 -1.90 16.47
CA LYS A 114 17.82 -2.96 17.49
C LYS A 114 16.64 -2.87 18.48
N ASN A 115 16.10 -1.66 18.69
CA ASN A 115 14.99 -1.39 19.60
C ASN A 115 13.61 -1.53 18.91
N ILE A 116 13.56 -1.97 17.64
CA ILE A 116 12.30 -2.04 16.89
C ILE A 116 11.25 -2.93 17.55
N ASP A 117 11.66 -4.00 18.24
CA ASP A 117 10.71 -4.91 18.89
C ASP A 117 10.03 -4.26 20.11
N LEU A 118 10.71 -3.35 20.81
CA LEU A 118 10.11 -2.51 21.85
C LEU A 118 9.11 -1.54 21.21
N ILE A 119 9.54 -0.77 20.22
CA ILE A 119 8.71 0.26 19.57
C ILE A 119 7.48 -0.37 18.88
N ALA A 120 7.62 -1.57 18.34
CA ALA A 120 6.54 -2.31 17.69
C ALA A 120 5.37 -2.63 18.64
N LYS A 121 5.60 -2.79 19.95
CA LYS A 121 4.53 -3.00 20.94
C LYS A 121 3.53 -1.84 20.94
N TYR A 122 4.04 -0.62 20.74
CA TYR A 122 3.26 0.61 20.85
C TYR A 122 2.73 1.09 19.50
N LEU A 123 3.57 1.10 18.46
CA LEU A 123 3.14 1.52 17.12
C LEU A 123 2.29 0.45 16.42
N LYS A 124 2.40 -0.82 16.83
CA LYS A 124 1.62 -1.95 16.28
C LYS A 124 1.76 -2.02 14.75
N PRO A 125 2.97 -2.28 14.23
CA PRO A 125 3.20 -2.45 12.80
C PRO A 125 2.32 -3.58 12.25
N LYS A 126 1.70 -3.34 11.11
CA LYS A 126 0.82 -4.33 10.48
C LYS A 126 1.65 -5.52 9.99
N THR A 127 1.15 -6.72 10.22
CA THR A 127 1.76 -7.97 9.74
C THR A 127 0.96 -8.57 8.58
N SER A 128 -0.31 -8.20 8.42
CA SER A 128 -1.14 -8.64 7.30
C SER A 128 -0.56 -8.13 5.97
N GLY A 129 -0.25 -9.07 5.09
CA GLY A 129 0.41 -8.77 3.82
C GLY A 129 1.89 -8.42 3.93
N ALA A 130 2.60 -8.80 4.99
CA ALA A 130 4.02 -8.52 5.17
C ALA A 130 4.92 -9.04 4.03
N GLY A 131 4.51 -10.10 3.31
CA GLY A 131 5.22 -10.61 2.14
C GLY A 131 5.03 -9.79 0.86
N ILE A 132 4.07 -8.86 0.83
CA ILE A 132 3.76 -8.05 -0.37
C ILE A 132 4.83 -6.98 -0.54
N SER A 133 5.34 -6.84 -1.77
CA SER A 133 6.29 -5.78 -2.13
C SER A 133 5.70 -4.38 -1.84
N PRO A 134 6.50 -3.41 -1.33
CA PRO A 134 6.04 -2.02 -1.17
C PRO A 134 5.54 -1.41 -2.49
N PHE A 135 6.10 -1.82 -3.63
CA PHE A 135 5.72 -1.41 -4.97
C PHE A 135 4.68 -2.32 -5.65
N SER A 136 3.94 -3.11 -4.87
CA SER A 136 2.88 -3.95 -5.42
C SER A 136 1.64 -3.12 -5.71
N THR A 137 0.98 -3.35 -6.84
CA THR A 137 -0.33 -2.74 -7.16
C THR A 137 -1.42 -3.04 -6.12
N LYS A 138 -1.22 -4.04 -5.24
CA LYS A 138 -2.06 -4.31 -4.07
C LYS A 138 -1.97 -3.23 -2.98
N ASN A 139 -0.95 -2.38 -3.02
CA ASN A 139 -0.77 -1.22 -2.13
C ASN A 139 -1.45 0.04 -2.64
N LEU A 140 -1.84 0.07 -3.91
CA LEU A 140 -2.47 1.24 -4.50
C LEU A 140 -3.93 1.35 -4.05
N PRO A 141 -4.40 2.55 -3.66
CA PRO A 141 -5.81 2.86 -3.48
C PRO A 141 -6.67 2.36 -4.63
N LYS A 142 -7.89 1.96 -4.28
CA LYS A 142 -8.93 1.52 -5.20
C LYS A 142 -10.18 2.37 -4.99
N ALA A 143 -10.79 2.80 -6.09
CA ALA A 143 -12.07 3.49 -6.04
C ALA A 143 -13.19 2.46 -5.80
N LYS A 144 -14.25 2.92 -5.13
CA LYS A 144 -15.50 2.15 -5.10
C LYS A 144 -16.16 2.31 -6.46
N TYR A 145 -16.29 1.22 -7.20
CA TYR A 145 -16.94 1.19 -8.50
C TYR A 145 -17.94 0.03 -8.52
N GLU A 146 -19.18 0.33 -8.91
CA GLU A 146 -20.28 -0.63 -8.96
C GLU A 146 -20.69 -0.83 -10.42
N ILE A 147 -20.65 -2.08 -10.88
CA ILE A 147 -21.18 -2.49 -12.18
C ILE A 147 -22.67 -2.79 -11.98
N SER A 148 -23.51 -2.47 -12.96
CA SER A 148 -24.96 -2.71 -12.87
C SER A 148 -25.28 -4.19 -12.61
N GLU A 149 -26.40 -4.46 -11.95
CA GLU A 149 -26.79 -5.85 -11.68
C GLU A 149 -27.03 -6.65 -12.97
N ASP A 150 -27.64 -6.02 -13.98
CA ASP A 150 -27.96 -6.68 -15.24
C ASP A 150 -26.67 -7.09 -15.98
N ASP A 151 -25.67 -6.20 -16.04
CA ASP A 151 -24.35 -6.51 -16.62
C ASP A 151 -23.62 -7.62 -15.86
N LEU A 152 -23.76 -7.64 -14.53
CA LEU A 152 -23.17 -8.70 -13.71
C LEU A 152 -23.91 -10.03 -13.88
N ARG A 153 -25.22 -10.04 -14.13
CA ARG A 153 -25.98 -11.26 -14.40
C ARG A 153 -25.48 -11.93 -15.67
N GLU A 154 -25.31 -11.18 -16.77
CA GLU A 154 -24.81 -11.76 -18.01
C GLU A 154 -23.39 -12.33 -17.84
N TYR A 155 -22.50 -11.57 -17.19
CA TYR A 155 -21.16 -12.06 -16.89
C TYR A 155 -21.17 -13.35 -16.06
N LYS A 156 -22.04 -13.45 -15.05
CA LYS A 156 -22.17 -14.67 -14.22
C LYS A 156 -22.61 -15.86 -15.07
N VAL A 157 -23.65 -15.70 -15.89
CA VAL A 157 -24.13 -16.77 -16.78
C VAL A 157 -23.00 -17.35 -17.64
N ILE A 158 -22.11 -16.50 -18.17
CA ILE A 158 -20.95 -16.94 -18.96
C ILE A 158 -19.95 -17.67 -18.07
N THR A 159 -19.59 -17.08 -16.93
CA THR A 159 -18.50 -17.59 -16.09
C THR A 159 -18.86 -18.82 -15.25
N ASP A 160 -20.13 -19.05 -14.98
CA ASP A 160 -20.61 -20.23 -14.26
C ASP A 160 -20.41 -21.53 -15.06
N THR A 161 -20.19 -21.42 -16.38
CA THR A 161 -19.82 -22.56 -17.24
C THR A 161 -18.38 -23.03 -17.03
N VAL A 162 -17.53 -22.23 -16.36
CA VAL A 162 -16.10 -22.51 -16.20
C VAL A 162 -15.86 -23.47 -15.03
N PRO A 163 -15.18 -24.61 -15.25
CA PRO A 163 -14.79 -25.51 -14.18
C PRO A 163 -13.94 -24.81 -13.10
N LYS A 164 -14.12 -25.21 -11.84
CA LYS A 164 -13.46 -24.56 -10.69
C LYS A 164 -11.93 -24.60 -10.78
N ASP A 165 -11.37 -25.67 -11.35
CA ASP A 165 -9.94 -25.85 -11.59
C ASP A 165 -9.39 -24.95 -12.71
N LYS A 166 -10.27 -24.44 -13.60
CA LYS A 166 -9.92 -23.56 -14.72
C LYS A 166 -10.25 -22.08 -14.50
N LEU A 167 -10.60 -21.65 -13.27
CA LEU A 167 -10.96 -20.25 -12.99
C LEU A 167 -9.85 -19.24 -13.32
N LEU A 168 -8.58 -19.65 -13.30
CA LEU A 168 -7.46 -18.78 -13.69
C LEU A 168 -7.56 -18.32 -15.15
N THR A 169 -8.17 -19.13 -16.02
CA THR A 169 -8.38 -18.83 -17.43
C THR A 169 -9.17 -17.55 -17.63
N LEU A 170 -10.15 -17.26 -16.75
CA LEU A 170 -10.90 -16.00 -16.78
C LEU A 170 -9.97 -14.79 -16.65
N SER A 171 -9.06 -14.81 -15.67
CA SER A 171 -8.10 -13.72 -15.49
C SER A 171 -7.14 -13.58 -16.67
N GLN A 172 -6.76 -14.69 -17.31
CA GLN A 172 -5.90 -14.67 -18.49
C GLN A 172 -6.63 -14.05 -19.69
N ILE A 173 -7.88 -14.45 -19.94
CA ILE A 173 -8.71 -13.88 -21.02
C ILE A 173 -8.95 -12.39 -20.78
N THR A 174 -9.27 -11.96 -19.56
CA THR A 174 -9.42 -10.52 -19.25
C THR A 174 -8.13 -9.73 -19.54
N ASN A 175 -6.97 -10.29 -19.20
CA ASN A 175 -5.68 -9.64 -19.48
C ASN A 175 -5.39 -9.62 -20.99
N ASP A 176 -5.69 -10.69 -21.71
CA ASP A 176 -5.55 -10.75 -23.18
C ASP A 176 -6.46 -9.73 -23.86
N PHE A 177 -7.70 -9.59 -23.37
CA PHE A 177 -8.62 -8.57 -23.86
C PHE A 177 -8.03 -7.17 -23.68
N LEU A 178 -7.60 -6.80 -22.48
CA LEU A 178 -7.03 -5.47 -22.21
C LEU A 178 -5.74 -5.21 -23.00
N PHE A 179 -4.77 -6.12 -22.93
CA PHE A 179 -3.41 -5.80 -23.36
C PHE A 179 -3.06 -6.30 -24.77
N LYS A 180 -3.85 -7.21 -25.35
CA LYS A 180 -3.64 -7.72 -26.72
C LYS A 180 -4.73 -7.29 -27.68
N TYR A 181 -5.99 -7.31 -27.28
CA TYR A 181 -7.11 -6.96 -28.15
C TYR A 181 -7.37 -5.44 -28.14
N LEU A 182 -7.66 -4.89 -26.96
CA LEU A 182 -8.05 -3.48 -26.77
C LEU A 182 -6.91 -2.53 -27.17
N GLN A 183 -5.67 -2.82 -26.77
CA GLN A 183 -4.48 -2.03 -27.13
C GLN A 183 -4.25 -1.90 -28.65
N LYS A 184 -4.78 -2.83 -29.47
CA LYS A 184 -4.65 -2.76 -30.95
C LYS A 184 -5.64 -1.79 -31.58
N LYS A 185 -6.79 -1.52 -30.93
CA LYS A 185 -7.80 -0.58 -31.42
C LYS A 185 -7.19 0.83 -31.52
N LYS A 186 -7.57 1.57 -32.57
CA LYS A 186 -6.99 2.89 -32.89
C LYS A 186 -7.07 3.87 -31.71
N GLN A 187 -8.18 3.89 -30.99
CA GLN A 187 -8.43 4.82 -29.88
C GLN A 187 -7.58 4.53 -28.62
N TYR A 188 -7.12 3.30 -28.41
CA TYR A 188 -6.35 2.93 -27.21
C TYR A 188 -4.86 2.74 -27.48
N ARG A 189 -4.42 2.78 -28.74
CA ARG A 189 -3.03 2.50 -29.13
C ARG A 189 -2.02 3.41 -28.44
N ALA A 190 -2.35 4.68 -28.26
CA ALA A 190 -1.51 5.68 -27.59
C ALA A 190 -1.67 5.69 -26.06
N ILE A 191 -2.66 4.97 -25.52
CA ILE A 191 -2.97 4.95 -24.10
C ILE A 191 -2.24 3.77 -23.45
N ASN A 192 -1.48 4.05 -22.40
CA ASN A 192 -0.98 2.98 -21.53
C ASN A 192 -2.10 2.53 -20.60
N ILE A 193 -2.83 1.48 -21.01
CA ILE A 193 -4.00 0.96 -20.28
C ILE A 193 -3.66 0.66 -18.81
N LYS A 194 -2.46 0.12 -18.52
CA LYS A 194 -2.07 -0.17 -17.13
C LYS A 194 -1.96 1.09 -16.27
N GLN A 195 -1.42 2.17 -16.83
CA GLN A 195 -1.31 3.45 -16.12
C GLN A 195 -2.67 4.12 -15.97
N ASP A 196 -3.51 4.10 -17.02
CA ASP A 196 -4.84 4.69 -16.96
C ASP A 196 -5.76 3.96 -15.96
N MET A 197 -5.68 2.63 -15.90
CA MET A 197 -6.34 1.82 -14.88
C MET A 197 -5.91 2.23 -13.46
N ARG A 198 -4.61 2.44 -13.24
CA ARG A 198 -4.08 2.88 -11.93
C ARG A 198 -4.60 4.26 -11.60
N LYS A 199 -4.52 5.21 -12.53
CA LYS A 199 -5.01 6.59 -12.36
C LYS A 199 -6.50 6.65 -11.99
N LYS A 200 -7.33 5.84 -12.65
CA LYS A 200 -8.77 5.72 -12.32
C LYS A 200 -9.05 4.90 -11.06
N MET A 201 -8.03 4.26 -10.49
CA MET A 201 -8.12 3.39 -9.33
C MET A 201 -9.03 2.15 -9.53
N LEU A 202 -9.19 1.69 -10.76
CA LEU A 202 -10.11 0.62 -11.15
C LEU A 202 -9.41 -0.73 -11.30
N LYS A 203 -10.13 -1.82 -11.06
CA LYS A 203 -9.72 -3.19 -11.44
C LYS A 203 -10.01 -3.45 -12.91
N SER A 204 -9.47 -4.53 -13.47
CA SER A 204 -9.62 -4.88 -14.89
C SER A 204 -11.06 -4.86 -15.39
N LYS A 205 -12.00 -5.52 -14.70
CA LYS A 205 -13.41 -5.57 -15.11
C LYS A 205 -14.11 -4.22 -14.97
N GLU A 206 -13.89 -3.55 -13.84
CA GLU A 206 -14.43 -2.21 -13.56
C GLU A 206 -13.94 -1.19 -14.59
N TYR A 207 -12.68 -1.30 -15.02
CA TYR A 207 -12.10 -0.46 -16.06
C TYR A 207 -12.73 -0.71 -17.42
N ILE A 208 -12.84 -1.98 -17.85
CA ILE A 208 -13.48 -2.36 -19.12
C ILE A 208 -14.91 -1.78 -19.19
N HIS A 209 -15.66 -1.93 -18.10
CA HIS A 209 -17.00 -1.37 -17.99
C HIS A 209 -16.99 0.16 -18.05
N CYS A 210 -16.13 0.81 -17.26
CA CYS A 210 -16.00 2.27 -17.21
C CYS A 210 -15.65 2.91 -18.56
N ILE A 211 -14.91 2.22 -19.43
CA ILE A 211 -14.54 2.75 -20.75
C ILE A 211 -15.55 2.40 -21.85
N GLY A 212 -16.68 1.77 -21.52
CA GLY A 212 -17.73 1.41 -22.48
C GLY A 212 -17.41 0.20 -23.36
N GLU A 213 -16.50 -0.68 -22.94
CA GLU A 213 -16.06 -1.86 -23.71
C GLU A 213 -16.59 -3.17 -23.12
N TRP A 214 -17.66 -3.10 -22.31
CA TRP A 214 -18.22 -4.25 -21.61
C TRP A 214 -18.79 -5.30 -22.55
N ASP A 215 -19.67 -4.92 -23.48
CA ASP A 215 -20.30 -5.85 -24.42
C ASP A 215 -19.27 -6.56 -25.31
N ASN A 216 -18.30 -5.80 -25.84
CA ASN A 216 -17.18 -6.33 -26.62
C ASN A 216 -16.34 -7.32 -25.79
N TYR A 217 -16.18 -7.06 -24.49
CA TYR A 217 -15.49 -7.95 -23.58
C TYR A 217 -16.28 -9.24 -23.32
N LEU A 218 -17.61 -9.17 -23.14
CA LEU A 218 -18.44 -10.35 -22.95
C LEU A 218 -18.45 -11.26 -24.19
N GLU A 219 -18.52 -10.67 -25.40
CA GLU A 219 -18.41 -11.43 -26.65
C GLU A 219 -17.02 -12.09 -26.78
N TYR A 220 -15.95 -11.35 -26.50
CA TYR A 220 -14.59 -11.88 -26.52
C TYR A 220 -14.41 -13.00 -25.48
N LEU A 221 -14.98 -12.84 -24.28
CA LEU A 221 -14.92 -13.82 -23.20
C LEU A 221 -15.60 -15.13 -23.60
N LYS A 222 -16.82 -15.09 -24.14
CA LYS A 222 -17.55 -16.28 -24.62
C LYS A 222 -16.71 -17.04 -25.66
N LYS A 223 -16.23 -16.33 -26.68
CA LYS A 223 -15.42 -16.91 -27.77
C LYS A 223 -14.09 -17.51 -27.31
N GLU A 224 -13.41 -16.89 -26.36
CA GLU A 224 -12.14 -17.41 -25.85
C GLU A 224 -12.32 -18.57 -24.86
N LEU A 225 -13.43 -18.61 -24.12
CA LEU A 225 -13.76 -19.75 -23.27
C LEU A 225 -14.04 -21.00 -24.10
N GLU A 226 -14.80 -20.88 -25.19
CA GLU A 226 -15.04 -22.00 -26.14
C GLU A 226 -13.74 -22.61 -26.70
N LYS A 227 -12.66 -21.83 -26.81
CA LYS A 227 -11.37 -22.31 -27.32
C LYS A 227 -10.48 -22.95 -26.26
N ARG A 228 -10.64 -22.55 -24.99
CA ARG A 228 -9.70 -22.89 -23.89
C ARG A 228 -10.26 -23.92 -22.92
N LEU A 229 -11.58 -24.10 -22.90
CA LEU A 229 -12.25 -25.10 -22.09
C LEU A 229 -12.27 -26.45 -22.79
#